data_AF-A0A1F6RPA0-F1
#
_entry.id   AF-A0A1F6RPA0-F1
#
_cell.length_a   1.000
_cell.length_b   1.000
_cell.length_c   1.000
_cell.angle_alpha   90.00
_cell.angle_beta   90.00
_cell.angle_gamma   90.00
#
_symmetry.space_group_name_H-M   'P 1'
#
loop_
_entity.id
_entity.type
_entity.pdbx_description
1 polymer ?
#
loop_
_entity_poly.entity_id
_entity_poly.type
_entity_poly.pdbx_seq_one_letter_code
_entity_poly.pdbx_strand_id
1 'polypeptide(L)'
;MFDYFLKPEILANPRGKVLDADIICPQAFGRNTWADEEVAEQLSLLFGGREGSDLTDLERFYRLENAGFRPGSVNEHLARQCHKFAALRNKLDRPFFIIGQWEVLYALFKAEPKWYETHQGSVIAIWPPEDGSYLATRGMLQEAKKVASDFVGPEPKILIVSQAMHLARCARLAEKIFGKRNVIVPCPGADLYDPESVQPWTRDRRGFLGWEIKARIFEELPGWARAIVRKLIQK
;
A
#
# COMPACT_ATOMS: atom_id res chain seq x y z
N MET A 1 19.13 -4.73 -24.60
CA MET A 1 19.45 -4.46 -23.17
C MET A 1 18.25 -3.86 -22.43
N PHE A 2 17.51 -2.91 -23.01
CA PHE A 2 16.23 -2.40 -22.47
C PHE A 2 15.14 -3.48 -22.36
N ASP A 3 15.06 -4.43 -23.31
CA ASP A 3 14.10 -5.53 -23.26
C ASP A 3 14.29 -6.50 -22.09
N TYR A 4 15.50 -6.56 -21.51
CA TYR A 4 15.78 -7.38 -20.32
C TYR A 4 15.23 -6.75 -19.04
N PHE A 5 15.14 -5.42 -18.98
CA PHE A 5 14.54 -4.67 -17.87
C PHE A 5 13.01 -4.58 -17.96
N LEU A 6 12.45 -4.79 -19.15
CA LEU A 6 11.02 -4.67 -19.47
C LEU A 6 10.33 -6.02 -19.75
N LYS A 7 11.02 -7.15 -19.55
CA LYS A 7 10.50 -8.48 -19.89
C LYS A 7 9.07 -8.71 -19.35
N PRO A 8 8.15 -9.29 -20.15
CA PRO A 8 6.77 -9.64 -19.73
C PRO A 8 6.66 -10.61 -18.55
N GLU A 9 7.75 -11.24 -18.12
CA GLU A 9 7.87 -11.96 -16.83
C GLU A 9 7.63 -11.03 -15.61
N ILE A 10 7.49 -9.72 -15.86
CA ILE A 10 7.09 -8.64 -14.94
C ILE A 10 5.57 -8.63 -14.66
N LEU A 11 4.73 -9.41 -15.32
CA LEU A 11 3.45 -9.76 -14.69
C LEU A 11 3.77 -10.79 -13.63
N ALA A 12 3.59 -10.43 -12.35
CA ALA A 12 3.87 -11.34 -11.25
C ALA A 12 3.06 -12.62 -11.49
N ASN A 13 3.74 -13.72 -11.80
CA ASN A 13 3.08 -15.00 -12.08
C ASN A 13 2.19 -15.34 -10.89
N PRO A 14 0.87 -15.51 -11.09
CA PRO A 14 -0.04 -15.79 -10.00
C PRO A 14 0.40 -17.06 -9.27
N ARG A 15 0.43 -16.99 -7.94
CA ARG A 15 0.91 -18.10 -7.12
C ARG A 15 0.34 -18.04 -5.72
N GLY A 16 0.21 -19.22 -5.12
CA GLY A 16 -0.50 -19.41 -3.85
C GLY A 16 -2.01 -19.26 -4.03
N LYS A 17 -2.77 -19.66 -3.02
CA LYS A 17 -4.22 -19.43 -2.97
C LYS A 17 -4.48 -18.24 -2.07
N VAL A 18 -5.33 -17.32 -2.50
CA VAL A 18 -5.77 -16.15 -1.71
C VAL A 18 -6.21 -16.56 -0.28
N LEU A 19 -6.88 -17.71 -0.16
CA LEU A 19 -7.36 -18.25 1.12
C LEU A 19 -6.27 -18.74 2.07
N ASP A 20 -5.03 -18.88 1.60
CA ASP A 20 -3.88 -19.30 2.40
C ASP A 20 -3.11 -18.11 2.97
N ALA A 21 -3.50 -16.87 2.64
CA ALA A 21 -2.88 -15.68 3.21
C ALA A 21 -3.20 -15.59 4.71
N ASP A 22 -2.35 -14.98 5.50
CA ASP A 22 -2.69 -14.55 6.85
C ASP A 22 -3.04 -13.06 6.87
N ILE A 23 -2.36 -12.30 6.01
CA ILE A 23 -2.56 -10.85 5.85
C ILE A 23 -2.88 -10.48 4.39
N ILE A 24 -3.75 -9.50 4.21
CA ILE A 24 -4.04 -8.82 2.95
C ILE A 24 -3.33 -7.46 3.01
N CYS A 25 -2.42 -7.21 2.07
CA CYS A 25 -1.54 -6.05 2.12
C CYS A 25 -1.71 -5.18 0.86
N PRO A 26 -2.64 -4.19 0.89
CA PRO A 26 -2.83 -3.27 -0.22
C PRO A 26 -1.70 -2.25 -0.34
N GLN A 27 -1.30 -1.96 -1.57
CA GLN A 27 -0.28 -0.98 -1.93
C GLN A 27 -0.94 0.21 -2.62
N ALA A 28 -0.93 1.38 -1.96
CA ALA A 28 -1.60 2.58 -2.46
C ALA A 28 -1.00 3.06 -3.79
N PHE A 29 -1.85 3.69 -4.60
CA PHE A 29 -1.53 4.16 -5.93
C PHE A 29 -2.28 5.45 -6.27
N GLY A 30 -1.59 6.59 -6.20
CA GLY A 30 -2.19 7.90 -6.48
C GLY A 30 -3.03 8.42 -5.31
N ARG A 31 -3.42 9.69 -5.39
CA ARG A 31 -4.46 10.33 -4.57
C ARG A 31 -4.88 11.65 -5.20
N ASN A 32 -6.04 12.21 -4.80
CA ASN A 32 -6.63 13.35 -5.51
C ASN A 32 -6.66 14.64 -4.66
N THR A 33 -6.03 14.67 -3.49
CA THR A 33 -6.06 15.84 -2.59
C THR A 33 -4.68 16.45 -2.36
N TRP A 34 -3.76 15.76 -1.70
CA TRP A 34 -2.47 16.33 -1.27
C TRP A 34 -1.28 15.72 -2.03
N ALA A 35 -0.34 16.53 -2.47
CA ALA A 35 0.92 16.08 -3.06
C ALA A 35 1.81 15.36 -2.02
N ASP A 36 2.88 14.68 -2.45
CA ASP A 36 3.79 13.96 -1.53
C ASP A 36 4.46 14.90 -0.52
N GLU A 37 4.73 16.13 -0.94
CA GLU A 37 5.35 17.18 -0.15
C GLU A 37 4.39 17.77 0.89
N GLU A 38 3.08 17.71 0.63
CA GLU A 38 2.05 18.33 1.48
C GLU A 38 1.49 17.36 2.52
N VAL A 39 1.55 16.04 2.28
CA VAL A 39 0.93 15.05 3.16
C VAL A 39 1.43 15.18 4.60
N ALA A 40 2.74 15.33 4.80
CA ALA A 40 3.32 15.47 6.14
C ALA A 40 2.72 16.64 6.92
N GLU A 41 2.66 17.80 6.28
CA GLU A 41 2.12 19.02 6.88
C GLU A 41 0.63 18.86 7.17
N GLN A 42 -0.15 18.33 6.23
CA GLN A 42 -1.60 18.16 6.39
C GLN A 42 -1.94 17.16 7.49
N LEU A 43 -1.22 16.03 7.56
CA LEU A 43 -1.41 15.06 8.64
C LEU A 43 -1.01 15.65 10.00
N SER A 44 0.06 16.47 10.05
CA SER A 44 0.45 17.18 11.27
C SER A 44 -0.59 18.24 11.69
N LEU A 45 -1.23 18.92 10.75
CA LEU A 45 -2.33 19.86 11.07
C LEU A 45 -3.58 19.13 11.60
N LEU A 46 -3.87 17.95 11.05
CA LEU A 46 -5.06 17.18 11.43
C LEU A 46 -4.87 16.37 12.72
N PHE A 47 -3.66 15.87 12.95
CA PHE A 47 -3.34 14.91 14.02
C PHE A 47 -2.19 15.38 14.93
N GLY A 48 -1.71 16.60 14.79
CA GLY A 48 -0.63 17.13 15.63
C GLY A 48 -1.10 17.48 17.04
N GLY A 49 -0.15 17.48 17.97
CA GLY A 49 -0.38 17.80 19.38
C GLY A 49 -0.73 16.58 20.25
N ARG A 50 -0.85 16.79 21.57
CA ARG A 50 -1.11 15.73 22.56
C ARG A 50 -2.42 14.97 22.32
N GLU A 51 -3.42 15.62 21.73
CA GLU A 51 -4.71 14.98 21.43
C GLU A 51 -4.68 14.11 20.18
N GLY A 52 -3.67 14.26 19.33
CA GLY A 52 -3.59 13.57 18.05
C GLY A 52 -2.77 12.28 18.05
N SER A 53 -1.84 12.13 19.01
CA SER A 53 -1.04 10.90 19.19
C SER A 53 -1.89 9.70 19.61
N ASP A 54 -2.98 9.95 20.34
CA ASP A 54 -3.82 8.90 20.95
C ASP A 54 -5.03 8.55 20.07
N LEU A 55 -5.15 9.16 18.88
CA LEU A 55 -6.25 8.89 17.96
C LEU A 55 -6.16 7.48 17.39
N THR A 56 -7.30 6.78 17.45
CA THR A 56 -7.54 5.56 16.69
C THR A 56 -7.56 5.83 15.18
N ASP A 57 -7.35 4.78 14.37
CA ASP A 57 -7.47 4.88 12.92
C ASP A 57 -8.83 5.43 12.48
N LEU A 58 -9.90 5.03 13.18
CA LEU A 58 -11.26 5.48 12.91
C LEU A 58 -11.42 6.99 13.12
N GLU A 59 -10.90 7.53 14.24
CA GLU A 59 -10.95 8.98 14.50
C GLU A 59 -10.12 9.77 13.49
N ARG A 60 -8.95 9.24 13.10
CA ARG A 60 -8.14 9.83 12.03
C ARG A 60 -8.90 9.85 10.70
N PHE A 61 -9.63 8.79 10.37
CA PHE A 61 -10.44 8.71 9.16
C PHE A 61 -11.61 9.69 9.16
N TYR A 62 -12.32 9.86 10.27
CA TYR A 62 -13.35 10.91 10.39
C TYR A 62 -12.76 12.32 10.19
N ARG A 63 -11.56 12.59 10.71
CA ARG A 63 -10.87 13.87 10.47
C ARG A 63 -10.46 14.06 9.01
N LEU A 64 -9.98 13.01 8.34
CA LEU A 64 -9.70 13.04 6.89
C LEU A 64 -10.96 13.33 6.07
N GLU A 65 -12.09 12.75 6.46
CA GLU A 65 -13.38 12.99 5.79
C GLU A 65 -13.81 14.45 5.93
N ASN A 66 -13.73 15.01 7.14
CA ASN A 66 -14.01 16.41 7.39
C ASN A 66 -13.06 17.37 6.64
N ALA A 67 -11.81 16.95 6.42
CA ALA A 67 -10.83 17.68 5.63
C ALA A 67 -11.02 17.53 4.11
N GLY A 68 -11.99 16.74 3.65
CA GLY A 68 -12.25 16.51 2.23
C GLY A 68 -11.19 15.67 1.52
N PHE A 69 -10.46 14.81 2.24
CA PHE A 69 -9.47 13.93 1.63
C PHE A 69 -10.13 12.93 0.67
N ARG A 70 -9.55 12.80 -0.54
CA ARG A 70 -9.97 11.92 -1.63
C ARG A 70 -8.83 10.94 -1.94
N PRO A 71 -9.03 9.63 -1.69
CA PRO A 71 -7.97 8.64 -1.85
C PRO A 71 -7.65 8.33 -3.31
N GLY A 72 -8.51 8.72 -4.26
CA GLY A 72 -8.36 8.40 -5.68
C GLY A 72 -8.98 7.06 -6.07
N SER A 73 -9.42 6.97 -7.32
CA SER A 73 -10.22 5.86 -7.87
C SER A 73 -9.50 4.51 -7.84
N VAL A 74 -8.17 4.50 -7.99
CA VAL A 74 -7.37 3.27 -7.92
C VAL A 74 -7.35 2.73 -6.48
N ASN A 75 -7.17 3.58 -5.48
CA ASN A 75 -7.21 3.15 -4.07
C ASN A 75 -8.60 2.66 -3.66
N GLU A 76 -9.68 3.27 -4.17
CA GLU A 76 -11.05 2.77 -3.99
C GLU A 76 -11.23 1.38 -4.61
N HIS A 77 -10.63 1.12 -5.79
CA HIS A 77 -10.64 -0.20 -6.39
C HIS A 77 -9.90 -1.22 -5.54
N LEU A 78 -8.71 -0.88 -5.05
CA LEU A 78 -7.91 -1.75 -4.19
C LEU A 78 -8.65 -2.06 -2.87
N ALA A 79 -9.31 -1.07 -2.28
CA ALA A 79 -10.14 -1.24 -1.09
C ALA A 79 -11.26 -2.27 -1.31
N ARG A 80 -11.98 -2.18 -2.43
CA ARG A 80 -13.01 -3.17 -2.80
C ARG A 80 -12.43 -4.57 -2.96
N GLN A 81 -11.24 -4.71 -3.53
CA GLN A 81 -10.55 -6.00 -3.63
C GLN A 81 -10.21 -6.56 -2.24
N CYS A 82 -9.67 -5.73 -1.33
CA CYS A 82 -9.41 -6.12 0.05
C CYS A 82 -10.68 -6.57 0.77
N HIS A 83 -11.78 -5.80 0.66
CA HIS A 83 -13.06 -6.18 1.24
C HIS A 83 -13.56 -7.52 0.69
N LYS A 84 -13.49 -7.74 -0.63
CA LYS A 84 -13.89 -9.00 -1.26
C LYS A 84 -13.10 -10.19 -0.70
N PHE A 85 -11.78 -10.05 -0.54
CA PHE A 85 -10.94 -11.11 0.02
C PHE A 85 -11.23 -11.36 1.51
N ALA A 86 -11.42 -10.30 2.29
CA ALA A 86 -11.80 -10.42 3.70
C ALA A 86 -13.18 -11.07 3.88
N ALA A 87 -14.19 -10.62 3.13
CA ALA A 87 -15.54 -11.18 3.15
C ALA A 87 -15.56 -12.67 2.76
N LEU A 88 -14.73 -13.08 1.80
CA LEU A 88 -14.59 -14.50 1.44
C LEU A 88 -14.04 -15.33 2.60
N ARG A 89 -13.10 -14.79 3.38
CA ARG A 89 -12.54 -15.49 4.56
C ARG A 89 -13.53 -15.55 5.71
N ASN A 90 -14.24 -14.47 5.98
CA ASN A 90 -15.31 -14.44 6.99
C ASN A 90 -16.38 -15.50 6.70
N LYS A 91 -16.78 -15.66 5.43
CA LYS A 91 -17.74 -16.71 5.03
C LYS A 91 -17.26 -18.14 5.27
N LEU A 92 -15.95 -18.32 5.45
CA LEU A 92 -15.31 -19.62 5.70
C LEU A 92 -14.84 -19.75 7.16
N ASP A 93 -15.28 -18.85 8.05
CA ASP A 93 -14.86 -18.77 9.46
C ASP A 93 -13.33 -18.76 9.63
N ARG A 94 -12.62 -18.11 8.69
CA ARG A 94 -11.17 -17.93 8.74
C ARG A 94 -10.83 -16.51 9.17
N PRO A 95 -9.94 -16.33 10.17
CA PRO A 95 -9.49 -15.00 10.56
C PRO A 95 -8.78 -14.32 9.40
N PHE A 96 -8.84 -13.00 9.34
CA PHE A 96 -8.14 -12.21 8.34
C PHE A 96 -7.56 -10.97 8.99
N PHE A 97 -6.49 -10.43 8.41
CA PHE A 97 -5.97 -9.12 8.72
C PHE A 97 -5.78 -8.33 7.43
N ILE A 98 -6.22 -7.08 7.39
CA ILE A 98 -5.86 -6.12 6.34
C ILE A 98 -4.83 -5.17 6.96
N ILE A 99 -3.59 -5.24 6.50
CA ILE A 99 -2.49 -4.41 7.00
C ILE A 99 -1.87 -3.69 5.81
N GLY A 100 -2.07 -2.38 5.72
CA GLY A 100 -1.64 -1.65 4.54
C GLY A 100 -1.68 -0.14 4.67
N GLN A 101 -1.44 0.54 3.55
CA GLN A 101 -1.34 2.00 3.54
C GLN A 101 -2.68 2.65 3.86
N TRP A 102 -2.62 3.67 4.73
CA TRP A 102 -3.79 4.40 5.21
C TRP A 102 -4.70 4.91 4.08
N GLU A 103 -4.20 5.27 2.90
CA GLU A 103 -5.04 5.76 1.79
C GLU A 103 -6.06 4.70 1.32
N VAL A 104 -5.63 3.44 1.21
CA VAL A 104 -6.51 2.34 0.78
C VAL A 104 -7.47 1.96 1.90
N LEU A 105 -7.00 2.02 3.15
CA LEU A 105 -7.82 1.65 4.31
C LEU A 105 -8.86 2.73 4.62
N TYR A 106 -8.54 4.00 4.38
CA TYR A 106 -9.51 5.09 4.38
C TYR A 106 -10.54 4.91 3.26
N ALA A 107 -10.11 4.53 2.06
CA ALA A 107 -11.03 4.22 0.96
C ALA A 107 -11.97 3.04 1.31
N LEU A 108 -11.47 2.04 2.05
CA LEU A 108 -12.28 0.94 2.58
C LEU A 108 -13.29 1.42 3.62
N PHE A 109 -12.86 2.24 4.58
CA PHE A 109 -13.75 2.90 5.55
C PHE A 109 -14.87 3.68 4.85
N LYS A 110 -14.55 4.50 3.85
CA LYS A 110 -15.55 5.26 3.10
C LYS A 110 -16.56 4.39 2.36
N ALA A 111 -16.10 3.29 1.76
CA ALA A 111 -16.95 2.41 0.98
C ALA A 111 -17.86 1.54 1.87
N GLU A 112 -17.35 1.11 3.02
CA GLU A 112 -17.98 0.10 3.87
C GLU A 112 -17.86 0.47 5.37
N PRO A 113 -18.37 1.63 5.82
CA PRO A 113 -18.07 2.18 7.15
C PRO A 113 -18.50 1.26 8.30
N LYS A 114 -19.73 0.72 8.22
CA LYS A 114 -20.23 -0.24 9.23
C LYS A 114 -19.40 -1.52 9.29
N TRP A 115 -18.98 -2.03 8.14
CA TRP A 115 -18.14 -3.21 8.08
C TRP A 115 -16.77 -2.91 8.72
N TYR A 116 -16.17 -1.76 8.39
CA TYR A 116 -14.91 -1.33 8.95
C TYR A 116 -14.97 -1.23 10.49
N GLU A 117 -16.00 -0.56 11.04
CA GLU A 117 -16.19 -0.40 12.49
C GLU A 117 -16.28 -1.74 13.23
N THR A 118 -16.96 -2.73 12.64
CA THR A 118 -17.07 -4.09 13.21
C THR A 118 -15.77 -4.91 13.11
N HIS A 119 -14.83 -4.52 12.25
CA HIS A 119 -13.58 -5.24 12.00
C HIS A 119 -12.32 -4.41 12.32
N GLN A 120 -12.45 -3.34 13.10
CA GLN A 120 -11.33 -2.46 13.46
C GLN A 120 -10.13 -3.19 14.08
N GLY A 121 -10.34 -4.28 14.82
CA GLY A 121 -9.25 -5.10 15.36
C GLY A 121 -8.50 -5.95 14.33
N SER A 122 -9.00 -6.03 13.10
CA SER A 122 -8.45 -6.81 11.99
C SER A 122 -8.07 -5.95 10.78
N VAL A 123 -8.23 -4.62 10.87
CA VAL A 123 -7.86 -3.67 9.82
C VAL A 123 -6.93 -2.63 10.41
N ILE A 124 -5.65 -2.67 10.03
CA ILE A 124 -4.59 -1.88 10.66
C ILE A 124 -3.96 -0.96 9.63
N ALA A 125 -4.12 0.35 9.82
CA ALA A 125 -3.55 1.35 8.92
C ALA A 125 -2.09 1.64 9.25
N ILE A 126 -1.26 1.56 8.21
CA ILE A 126 0.12 2.05 8.25
C ILE A 126 0.10 3.50 7.79
N TRP A 127 0.32 4.39 8.74
CA TRP A 127 0.47 5.82 8.53
C TRP A 127 1.92 6.18 8.18
N PRO A 128 2.16 7.33 7.52
CA PRO A 128 3.50 7.85 7.34
C PRO A 128 4.16 8.10 8.71
N PRO A 129 5.50 7.91 8.83
CA PRO A 129 6.27 8.33 9.99
C PRO A 129 6.05 9.80 10.36
N GLU A 130 6.26 10.12 11.64
CA GLU A 130 6.10 11.48 12.20
C GLU A 130 7.04 12.51 11.57
N ASP A 131 8.19 12.07 11.03
CA ASP A 131 9.12 12.93 10.31
C ASP A 131 8.59 13.36 8.92
N GLY A 132 7.38 12.93 8.57
CA GLY A 132 6.71 13.28 7.33
C GLY A 132 7.20 12.50 6.11
N SER A 133 8.17 11.61 6.28
CA SER A 133 8.70 10.84 5.15
C SER A 133 7.64 9.87 4.60
N TYR A 134 7.46 9.87 3.28
CA TYR A 134 6.54 8.91 2.66
C TYR A 134 7.13 7.50 2.66
N LEU A 135 6.35 6.52 3.11
CA LEU A 135 6.74 5.11 3.06
C LEU A 135 6.65 4.58 1.63
N ALA A 136 7.77 4.59 0.93
CA ALA A 136 7.92 3.84 -0.32
C ALA A 136 7.58 2.34 -0.10
N THR A 137 7.20 1.63 -1.18
CA THR A 137 6.77 0.22 -1.17
C THR A 137 7.62 -0.70 -0.26
N ARG A 138 8.95 -0.54 -0.25
CA ARG A 138 9.83 -1.32 0.63
C ARG A 138 9.59 -1.04 2.11
N GLY A 139 9.55 0.24 2.51
CA GLY A 139 9.34 0.64 3.90
C GLY A 139 7.96 0.23 4.38
N MET A 140 6.93 0.42 3.54
CA MET A 140 5.58 -0.06 3.80
C MET A 140 5.56 -1.58 4.08
N LEU A 141 6.18 -2.39 3.22
CA LEU A 141 6.21 -3.85 3.40
C LEU A 141 7.00 -4.29 4.64
N GLN A 142 8.04 -3.53 5.02
CA GLN A 142 8.78 -3.78 6.26
C GLN A 142 7.90 -3.54 7.49
N GLU A 143 7.15 -2.44 7.49
CA GLU A 143 6.26 -2.11 8.60
C GLU A 143 5.05 -3.05 8.66
N ALA A 144 4.51 -3.45 7.51
CA ALA A 144 3.50 -4.48 7.44
C ALA A 144 3.98 -5.81 8.02
N LYS A 145 5.25 -6.20 7.78
CA LYS A 145 5.83 -7.42 8.39
C LYS A 145 5.93 -7.28 9.90
N LYS A 146 6.40 -6.13 10.39
CA LYS A 146 6.54 -5.86 11.83
C LYS A 146 5.19 -5.96 12.53
N VAL A 147 4.18 -5.23 12.04
CA VAL A 147 2.80 -5.29 12.56
C VAL A 147 2.26 -6.72 12.47
N ALA A 148 2.38 -7.38 11.32
CA ALA A 148 1.89 -8.75 11.17
C ALA A 148 2.55 -9.74 12.16
N SER A 149 3.81 -9.49 12.56
CA SER A 149 4.49 -10.35 13.52
C SER A 149 3.84 -10.32 14.89
N ASP A 150 3.28 -9.18 15.28
CA ASP A 150 2.62 -8.97 16.57
C ASP A 150 1.21 -9.59 16.61
N PHE A 151 0.49 -9.59 15.48
CA PHE A 151 -0.91 -10.05 15.41
C PHE A 151 -1.11 -11.46 14.86
N VAL A 152 -0.21 -11.91 13.99
CA VAL A 152 -0.33 -13.19 13.25
C VAL A 152 0.76 -14.17 13.64
N GLY A 153 1.99 -13.68 13.81
CA GLY A 153 3.16 -14.50 14.13
C GLY A 153 4.35 -14.22 13.21
N PRO A 154 5.52 -14.84 13.47
CA PRO A 154 6.81 -14.40 12.93
C PRO A 154 6.99 -14.63 11.41
N GLU A 155 6.21 -15.52 10.80
CA GLU A 155 6.30 -15.85 9.37
C GLU A 155 4.93 -15.75 8.68
N PRO A 156 4.32 -14.55 8.61
CA PRO A 156 2.97 -14.40 8.07
C PRO A 156 3.00 -14.56 6.54
N LYS A 157 1.99 -15.24 6.00
CA LYS A 157 1.74 -15.30 4.56
C LYS A 157 1.02 -14.04 4.11
N ILE A 158 1.63 -13.33 3.17
CA ILE A 158 1.14 -12.05 2.67
C ILE A 158 0.50 -12.20 1.30
N LEU A 159 -0.74 -11.72 1.17
CA LEU A 159 -1.37 -11.46 -0.12
C LEU A 159 -1.10 -10.01 -0.53
N ILE A 160 -0.42 -9.82 -1.65
CA ILE A 160 -0.19 -8.48 -2.21
C ILE A 160 -1.39 -8.06 -3.04
N VAL A 161 -1.98 -6.92 -2.70
CA VAL A 161 -3.05 -6.28 -3.47
C VAL A 161 -2.51 -4.97 -4.02
N SER A 162 -2.38 -4.87 -5.34
CA SER A 162 -1.76 -3.72 -6.00
C SER A 162 -2.27 -3.63 -7.44
N GLN A 163 -2.13 -2.46 -8.06
CA GLN A 163 -2.44 -2.31 -9.48
C GLN A 163 -1.49 -3.15 -10.34
N ALA A 164 -1.95 -3.63 -11.50
CA ALA A 164 -1.30 -4.73 -12.21
C ALA A 164 0.16 -4.44 -12.60
N MET A 165 0.47 -3.26 -13.14
CA MET A 165 1.86 -2.89 -13.47
C MET A 165 2.78 -2.72 -12.24
N HIS A 166 2.23 -2.42 -11.06
CA HIS A 166 2.99 -2.24 -9.81
C HIS A 166 3.23 -3.56 -9.08
N LEU A 167 2.35 -4.55 -9.30
CA LEU A 167 2.33 -5.84 -8.60
C LEU A 167 3.68 -6.57 -8.64
N ALA A 168 4.40 -6.57 -9.75
CA ALA A 168 5.70 -7.25 -9.82
C ALA A 168 6.75 -6.69 -8.87
N ARG A 169 6.88 -5.36 -8.79
CA ARG A 169 7.86 -4.76 -7.88
C ARG A 169 7.44 -5.00 -6.43
N CYS A 170 6.16 -4.90 -6.12
CA CYS A 170 5.63 -5.25 -4.80
C CYS A 170 5.93 -6.72 -4.45
N ALA A 171 5.61 -7.66 -5.34
CA ALA A 171 5.86 -9.08 -5.12
C ALA A 171 7.35 -9.37 -4.91
N ARG A 172 8.24 -8.80 -5.74
CA ARG A 172 9.69 -9.01 -5.62
C ARG A 172 10.25 -8.44 -4.30
N LEU A 173 9.76 -7.28 -3.87
CA LEU A 173 10.16 -6.69 -2.59
C LEU A 173 9.62 -7.53 -1.43
N ALA A 174 8.36 -7.96 -1.52
CA ALA A 174 7.74 -8.82 -0.51
C ALA A 174 8.50 -10.14 -0.38
N GLU A 175 8.96 -10.76 -1.48
CA GLU A 175 9.74 -12.00 -1.43
C GLU A 175 11.06 -11.83 -0.66
N LYS A 176 11.71 -10.66 -0.80
CA LYS A 176 12.93 -10.32 -0.06
C LYS A 176 12.67 -10.07 1.43
N ILE A 177 11.46 -9.65 1.80
CA ILE A 177 11.09 -9.25 3.17
C ILE A 177 10.44 -10.41 3.95
N PHE A 178 9.45 -11.08 3.35
CA PHE A 178 8.66 -12.16 3.94
C PHE A 178 9.18 -13.56 3.61
N GLY A 179 10.04 -13.68 2.59
CA GLY A 179 10.47 -14.97 2.03
C GLY A 179 9.53 -15.45 0.93
N LYS A 180 10.10 -16.01 -0.15
CA LYS A 180 9.36 -16.36 -1.37
C LYS A 180 8.14 -17.26 -1.15
N ARG A 181 8.23 -18.20 -0.20
CA ARG A 181 7.15 -19.16 0.13
C ARG A 181 5.96 -18.50 0.84
N ASN A 182 6.17 -17.32 1.41
CA ASN A 182 5.16 -16.59 2.19
C ASN A 182 4.47 -15.50 1.37
N VAL A 183 4.80 -15.34 0.08
CA VAL A 183 4.21 -14.30 -0.77
C VAL A 183 3.22 -14.90 -1.77
N ILE A 184 1.96 -14.55 -1.59
CA ILE A 184 0.85 -14.87 -2.46
C ILE A 184 0.63 -13.71 -3.42
N VAL A 185 0.59 -14.05 -4.70
CA VAL A 185 0.39 -13.10 -5.79
C VAL A 185 -0.89 -13.51 -6.49
N PRO A 186 -1.96 -12.69 -6.43
CA PRO A 186 -3.20 -13.00 -7.11
C PRO A 186 -3.03 -12.85 -8.63
N CYS A 187 -4.04 -13.30 -9.39
CA CYS A 187 -4.12 -12.93 -10.80
C CYS A 187 -4.14 -11.40 -10.92
N PRO A 188 -3.24 -10.77 -11.71
CA PRO A 188 -3.24 -9.33 -11.87
C PRO A 188 -4.59 -8.86 -12.43
N GLY A 189 -5.11 -7.78 -11.87
CA GLY A 189 -6.32 -7.12 -12.35
C GLY A 189 -6.07 -6.31 -13.63
N ALA A 190 -7.00 -5.40 -13.94
CA ALA A 190 -6.78 -4.40 -14.98
C ALA A 190 -5.70 -3.39 -14.57
N ASP A 191 -5.01 -2.83 -15.56
CA ASP A 191 -4.21 -1.62 -15.36
C ASP A 191 -5.15 -0.44 -15.13
N LEU A 192 -5.07 0.15 -13.94
CA LEU A 192 -5.94 1.26 -13.54
C LEU A 192 -5.09 2.49 -13.28
N TYR A 193 -5.61 3.63 -13.73
CA TYR A 193 -4.99 4.94 -13.57
C TYR A 193 -6.05 5.95 -13.19
N ASP A 194 -5.62 7.01 -12.50
CA ASP A 194 -6.52 8.09 -12.07
C ASP A 194 -6.11 9.40 -12.74
N PRO A 195 -6.81 9.83 -13.81
CA PRO A 195 -6.52 11.09 -14.49
C PRO A 195 -6.57 12.33 -13.58
N GLU A 196 -7.32 12.27 -12.48
CA GLU A 196 -7.46 13.36 -11.50
C GLU A 196 -6.38 13.33 -10.41
N SER A 197 -5.51 12.31 -10.39
CA SER A 197 -4.49 12.19 -9.35
C SER A 197 -3.58 13.42 -9.30
N VAL A 198 -3.27 13.90 -8.11
CA VAL A 198 -2.28 14.97 -7.92
C VAL A 198 -0.86 14.48 -8.20
N GLN A 199 -0.63 13.17 -8.14
CA GLN A 199 0.64 12.53 -8.50
C GLN A 199 0.65 12.24 -10.02
N PRO A 200 1.40 13.00 -10.85
CA PRO A 200 1.26 12.93 -12.31
C PRO A 200 1.61 11.56 -12.90
N TRP A 201 2.50 10.83 -12.23
CA TRP A 201 2.95 9.51 -12.67
C TRP A 201 1.91 8.41 -12.48
N THR A 202 0.77 8.66 -11.82
CA THR A 202 -0.34 7.68 -11.67
C THR A 202 -1.53 7.96 -12.58
N ARG A 203 -1.47 9.03 -13.39
CA ARG A 203 -2.57 9.45 -14.27
C ARG A 203 -2.75 8.59 -15.51
N ASP A 204 -1.66 8.00 -15.99
CA ASP A 204 -1.67 7.17 -17.18
C ASP A 204 -0.51 6.15 -17.18
N ARG A 205 -0.61 5.20 -18.11
CA ARG A 205 0.36 4.12 -18.28
C ARG A 205 1.77 4.61 -18.61
N ARG A 206 1.91 5.65 -19.42
CA ARG A 206 3.22 6.13 -19.88
C ARG A 206 3.96 6.83 -18.74
N GLY A 207 3.26 7.69 -18.00
CA GLY A 207 3.74 8.32 -16.78
C GLY A 207 4.18 7.27 -15.77
N PHE A 208 3.33 6.27 -15.54
CA PHE A 208 3.65 5.22 -14.58
C PHE A 208 4.85 4.37 -15.03
N LEU A 209 4.93 3.99 -16.30
CA LEU A 209 6.05 3.20 -16.81
C LEU A 209 7.39 3.91 -16.61
N GLY A 210 7.46 5.21 -16.92
CA GLY A 210 8.67 6.01 -16.72
C GLY A 210 9.09 6.08 -15.25
N TRP A 211 8.13 6.25 -14.35
CA TRP A 211 8.37 6.22 -12.90
C TRP A 211 8.80 4.84 -12.40
N GLU A 212 8.14 3.77 -12.87
CA GLU A 212 8.40 2.39 -12.45
C GLU A 212 9.80 1.92 -12.89
N ILE A 213 10.27 2.33 -14.08
CA ILE A 213 11.66 2.08 -14.51
C ILE A 213 12.65 2.74 -13.53
N LYS A 214 12.44 4.02 -13.19
CA LYS A 214 13.29 4.74 -12.23
C LYS A 214 13.29 4.06 -10.86
N ALA A 215 12.10 3.69 -10.36
CA ALA A 215 11.94 3.01 -9.08
C ALA A 215 12.69 1.66 -9.05
N ARG A 216 12.61 0.87 -10.13
CA ARG A 216 13.32 -0.41 -10.24
C ARG A 216 14.83 -0.24 -10.25
N ILE A 217 15.34 0.71 -11.05
CA ILE A 217 16.77 1.01 -11.08
C ILE A 217 17.26 1.39 -9.68
N PHE A 218 16.54 2.27 -9.00
CA PHE A 218 16.85 2.68 -7.64
C PHE A 218 16.87 1.48 -6.67
N GLU A 219 15.94 0.53 -6.81
CA GLU A 219 15.89 -0.68 -5.96
C GLU A 219 17.05 -1.67 -6.20
N GLU A 220 17.68 -1.66 -7.38
CA GLU A 220 18.87 -2.48 -7.65
C GLU A 220 20.17 -1.87 -7.10
N LEU A 221 20.17 -0.57 -6.78
CA LEU A 221 21.36 0.07 -6.24
C LEU A 221 21.74 -0.53 -4.87
N PRO A 222 23.05 -0.71 -4.60
CA PRO A 222 23.52 -1.12 -3.28
C PRO A 222 23.15 -0.07 -2.23
N GLY A 223 23.05 -0.48 -0.96
CA GLY A 223 22.52 0.36 0.12
C GLY A 223 23.21 1.72 0.25
N TRP A 224 24.55 1.75 0.11
CA TRP A 224 25.33 2.98 0.14
C TRP A 224 24.99 3.93 -1.02
N ALA A 225 24.78 3.40 -2.23
CA ALA A 225 24.44 4.20 -3.39
C ALA A 225 23.02 4.76 -3.29
N ARG A 226 22.06 3.98 -2.76
CA ARG A 226 20.71 4.49 -2.46
C ARG A 226 20.73 5.64 -1.46
N ALA A 227 21.56 5.55 -0.43
CA ALA A 227 21.69 6.62 0.56
C ALA A 227 22.23 7.92 -0.05
N ILE A 228 23.19 7.83 -0.97
CA ILE A 228 23.72 8.98 -1.72
C ILE A 228 22.63 9.57 -2.62
N VAL A 229 21.95 8.75 -3.41
CA VAL A 229 20.89 9.22 -4.33
C VAL A 229 19.75 9.90 -3.55
N ARG A 230 19.34 9.37 -2.39
CA ARG A 230 18.34 10.04 -1.53
C ARG A 230 18.77 11.44 -1.10
N LYS A 231 20.03 11.61 -0.68
CA LYS A 231 20.58 12.91 -0.29
C LYS A 231 20.66 13.91 -1.45
N LEU A 232 20.80 13.42 -2.68
CA LEU A 232 20.86 14.27 -3.88
C LEU A 232 19.48 14.69 -4.38
N ILE A 233 18.44 13.90 -4.13
CA ILE A 233 17.05 14.19 -4.56
C ILE A 233 16.33 15.08 -3.53
N GLN A 234 16.77 15.10 -2.27
CA GLN A 234 16.21 15.95 -1.20
C GLN A 234 16.78 17.39 -1.15
N LYS A 235 17.62 17.78 -2.12
CA LYS A 235 18.13 19.15 -2.32
C LYS A 235 17.47 19.78 -3.53
#